data_AF-A0A5Y4GEY8-F1
#
_entry.id   AF-A0A5Y4GEY8-F1
#
_cell.length_a   1.000
_cell.length_b   1.000
_cell.length_c   1.000
_cell.angle_alpha   90.00
_cell.angle_beta   90.00
_cell.angle_gamma   90.00
#
_symmetry.space_group_name_H-M   'P 1'
#
loop_
_entity.id
_entity.type
_entity.pdbx_description
1 polymer ?
#
loop_
_entity_poly.entity_id
_entity_poly.type
_entity_poly.pdbx_seq_one_letter_code
_entity_poly.pdbx_strand_id
1 'polypeptide(L)' 'MVPPLPEPFTFGASVDYNLQLLAVIKNCNVDKANIRRAEEQQHEFTDMAGTADKSSHRRK' A
#
# COMPACT_ATOMS: atom_id res chain seq x y z
N MET A 1 -6.19 -6.55 -9.66
CA MET A 1 -7.29 -6.71 -10.64
C MET A 1 -8.38 -7.55 -9.99
N VAL A 2 -9.65 -7.19 -10.14
CA VAL A 2 -10.77 -7.99 -9.61
C VAL A 2 -10.95 -9.21 -10.52
N PRO A 3 -11.07 -10.44 -9.98
CA PRO A 3 -11.33 -11.62 -10.79
C PRO A 3 -12.69 -11.48 -11.51
N PRO A 4 -12.83 -12.05 -12.72
CA PRO A 4 -14.10 -12.03 -13.43
C PRO A 4 -15.14 -12.89 -12.71
N LEU A 5 -16.41 -12.51 -12.82
CA LEU A 5 -17.51 -13.31 -12.28
C LEU A 5 -17.57 -14.66 -13.04
N PRO A 6 -17.62 -15.80 -12.34
CA PRO A 6 -17.72 -17.10 -13.00
C PRO A 6 -19.12 -17.31 -13.58
N GLU A 7 -19.17 -17.93 -14.75
CA GLU A 7 -20.41 -18.35 -15.42
C GLU A 7 -20.29 -19.81 -15.88
N PRO A 8 -21.20 -20.72 -15.45
CA PRO A 8 -22.31 -20.49 -14.52
C PRO A 8 -21.82 -20.27 -13.07
N PHE A 9 -22.52 -19.42 -12.32
CA PHE A 9 -22.23 -19.17 -10.90
C PHE A 9 -22.72 -20.31 -9.99
N THR A 10 -22.05 -21.45 -10.06
CA THR A 10 -22.32 -22.62 -9.21
C THR A 10 -21.78 -22.44 -7.79
N PHE A 11 -22.20 -23.28 -6.84
CA PHE A 11 -21.63 -23.25 -5.48
C PHE A 11 -20.12 -23.47 -5.48
N GLY A 12 -19.62 -24.45 -6.24
CA GLY A 12 -18.17 -24.68 -6.36
C GLY A 12 -17.43 -23.47 -6.93
N ALA A 13 -17.95 -22.88 -8.02
CA ALA A 13 -17.39 -21.67 -8.60
C ALA A 13 -17.39 -20.48 -7.63
N SER A 14 -18.39 -20.38 -6.75
CA SER A 14 -18.44 -19.35 -5.71
C SER A 14 -17.31 -19.52 -4.68
N VAL A 15 -16.94 -20.75 -4.32
CA VAL A 15 -15.83 -21.01 -3.39
C VAL A 15 -14.51 -20.55 -4.03
N ASP A 16 -14.26 -20.96 -5.27
CA ASP A 16 -13.05 -20.56 -6.01
C ASP A 16 -12.97 -19.05 -6.22
N TYR A 17 -14.09 -18.42 -6.56
CA TYR A 17 -14.17 -16.97 -6.73
C TYR A 17 -13.89 -16.22 -5.43
N ASN A 18 -14.43 -16.68 -4.29
CA ASN A 18 -14.15 -16.09 -2.98
C ASN A 18 -12.66 -16.23 -2.59
N LEU A 19 -12.03 -17.37 -2.88
CA LEU A 19 -10.59 -17.55 -2.66
C LEU A 19 -9.77 -16.54 -3.48
N GLN A 20 -10.13 -16.33 -4.75
CA GLN A 20 -9.48 -15.33 -5.60
C GLN A 20 -9.67 -13.91 -5.05
N LEU A 21 -10.87 -13.54 -4.63
CA LEU A 21 -11.16 -12.24 -4.02
C LEU A 21 -10.35 -12.01 -2.75
N LEU A 22 -10.25 -13.01 -1.86
CA LEU A 22 -9.44 -12.92 -0.65
C LEU A 22 -7.94 -12.73 -0.96
N ALA A 23 -7.43 -13.38 -2.00
CA ALA A 23 -6.05 -13.17 -2.45
C ALA A 23 -5.82 -11.74 -2.95
N VAL A 24 -6.77 -11.16 -3.69
CA VAL A 24 -6.70 -9.75 -4.13
C VAL A 24 -6.70 -8.81 -2.92
N ILE A 25 -7.62 -9.01 -1.96
CA ILE A 25 -7.68 -8.18 -0.74
C ILE A 25 -6.37 -8.26 0.05
N LYS A 26 -5.80 -9.46 0.19
CA LYS A 26 -4.51 -9.66 0.85
C LYS A 26 -3.42 -8.83 0.16
N ASN A 27 -3.31 -8.90 -1.17
CA ASN A 27 -2.31 -8.15 -1.91
C ASN A 27 -2.53 -6.64 -1.77
N CYS A 28 -3.77 -6.15 -1.89
CA CYS A 28 -4.09 -4.74 -1.68
C CYS A 28 -3.68 -4.23 -0.29
N ASN A 29 -3.85 -5.05 0.75
CA ASN A 29 -3.43 -4.69 2.10
C ASN A 29 -1.90 -4.61 2.23
N VAL A 30 -1.17 -5.53 1.59
CA VAL A 30 0.30 -5.50 1.54
C VAL A 30 0.78 -4.24 0.80
N ASP A 31 0.21 -3.95 -0.36
CA ASP A 31 0.55 -2.78 -1.16
C ASP A 31 0.31 -1.49 -0.37
N LYS A 32 -0.85 -1.38 0.31
CA LYS A 32 -1.16 -0.25 1.18
C LYS A 32 -0.14 -0.08 2.31
N ALA A 33 0.26 -1.17 2.95
CA ALA A 33 1.28 -1.12 4.00
C ALA A 33 2.65 -0.69 3.45
N ASN A 34 3.01 -1.13 2.25
CA ASN A 34 4.25 -0.75 1.59
C ASN A 34 4.25 0.74 1.21
N ILE A 35 3.14 1.26 0.66
CA ILE A 35 2.97 2.68 0.35
C ILE A 35 3.18 3.53 1.62
N ARG A 36 2.52 3.18 2.72
CA ARG A 36 2.67 3.91 3.99
C ARG A 36 4.11 3.94 4.49
N ARG A 37 4.82 2.80 4.42
CA ARG A 37 6.24 2.76 4.81
C ARG A 37 7.11 3.62 3.91
N ALA A 38 6.84 3.64 2.61
CA ALA A 38 7.57 4.48 1.66
C ALA A 38 7.32 5.96 1.95
N GLU A 39 6.07 6.35 2.22
CA GLU A 39 5.70 7.71 2.60
C GLU A 39 6.38 8.13 3.93
N GLU A 40 6.36 7.27 4.95
CA GLU A 40 7.04 7.50 6.24
C GLU A 40 8.55 7.75 6.04
N GLN A 41 9.22 6.92 5.22
CA GLN A 41 10.64 7.11 4.88
C GLN A 41 10.91 8.41 4.11
N GLN A 42 10.01 8.79 3.20
CA GLN A 42 10.13 10.07 2.50
C GLN A 42 9.97 11.25 3.45
N HIS A 43 8.99 11.20 4.36
CA HIS A 43 8.79 12.21 5.38
C HIS A 43 10.03 12.37 6.26
N GLU A 44 10.58 11.28 6.80
CA GLU A 44 11.82 11.29 7.58
C GLU A 44 12.98 11.93 6.81
N PHE A 45 13.17 11.58 5.53
CA PHE A 45 14.20 12.19 4.70
C PHE A 45 13.99 13.70 4.51
N THR A 46 12.75 14.12 4.22
CA THR A 46 12.43 15.55 4.04
C THR A 46 12.60 16.35 5.33
N ASP A 47 12.24 15.79 6.48
CA ASP A 47 12.40 16.44 7.78
C ASP A 47 13.88 16.61 8.14
N MET A 48 14.71 15.61 7.84
CA MET A 48 16.17 15.70 8.02
C MET A 48 16.81 16.74 7.08
N ALA A 49 16.35 16.85 5.84
CA ALA A 49 16.81 17.90 4.93
C ALA A 49 16.42 19.31 5.43
N GLY A 50 15.19 19.47 5.93
CA GLY A 50 14.71 20.75 6.48
C GLY A 50 15.38 21.17 7.80
N THR A 51 15.84 20.22 8.62
CA THR A 51 16.60 20.53 9.84
C THR A 51 18.05 20.92 9.55
N ALA A 52 18.69 20.32 8.54
CA ALA A 52 20.03 20.71 8.09
C ALA A 52 20.08 22.15 7.57
N ASP A 53 19.06 22.58 6.81
CA ASP A 53 18.96 23.94 6.25
C ASP A 53 18.82 25.01 7.35
N LYS A 54 17.99 24.74 8.38
CA LYS A 54 17.75 25.67 9.50
C LYS A 54 18.97 25.89 10.41
N SER A 55 19.88 24.92 10.50
CA SER A 55 21.11 25.03 11.31
C SER A 55 22.09 26.08 10.77
N SER A 56 22.05 26.34 9.46
CA SER A 56 22.93 27.31 8.80
C SER A 56 22.50 28.77 9.03
N HIS A 57 21.23 29.03 9.34
CA HIS A 57 20.70 30.38 9.54
C HIS A 57 20.81 30.91 10.99
N ARG A 58 21.22 30.07 11.96
CA ARG A 58 21.32 30.44 13.38
C ARG A 58 22.71 30.92 13.82
N ARG A 59 23.61 31.22 12.87
CA ARG A 59 24.91 31.84 13.13
C ARG A 59 24.94 33.26 12.56
N LYS A 60 24.23 34.19 13.18
CA LYS A 60 24.44 35.64 13.03
C LYS A 60 24.01 36.35 14.31
#